data_AF-A0A927FZ60-F1
#
_entry.id   AF-A0A927FZ60-F1
#
_cell.length_a   1.000
_cell.length_b   1.000
_cell.length_c   1.000
_cell.angle_alpha   90.00
_cell.angle_beta   90.00
_cell.angle_gamma   90.00
#
_symmetry.space_group_name_H-M   'P 1'
#
loop_
_entity.id
_entity.type
_entity.pdbx_description
1 polymer ?
#
loop_
_entity_poly.entity_id
_entity_poly.type
_entity_poly.pdbx_seq_one_letter_code
_entity_poly.pdbx_strand_id
1 'polypeptide(L)'
;MINSSDGRISEDIECNHDLERVEIELLLQGLYSWCGYDYRNYAYSSIRRRVWHRVHAEKLSSITGLLEKILHDSTCLQRLITDFSINVTEMFRDPLFFLNFREKVVPLLRTYPSIRIWHAGSATGEEVYSMAILLHEEGLYEKSKIYATDINAHVLKTAKNGVYPIEQMKKYTTNYVQAGGKSAFSDYYSVTNSGVKFHSFLKKNIVFAQHNLVTDRSFNEFHVILCRNVLIYFNKQLQKKVHELFYESLCVFGILGLGDKETIHYNDIADKYEDINGKQKLYKKIR
;
A
#
# COMPACT_ATOMS: atom_id res chain seq x y z
N MET A 1 -13.85 10.75 -55.29
CA MET A 1 -13.30 11.58 -54.19
C MET A 1 -13.94 11.12 -52.90
N ILE A 2 -13.34 10.15 -52.19
CA ILE A 2 -13.64 9.84 -50.79
C ILE A 2 -12.31 9.40 -50.13
N ASN A 3 -12.01 10.05 -49.01
CA ASN A 3 -11.10 9.74 -47.90
C ASN A 3 -9.60 9.57 -48.16
N SER A 4 -8.86 10.67 -47.91
CA SER A 4 -7.41 10.69 -47.64
C SER A 4 -7.07 11.40 -46.32
N SER A 5 -8.08 11.79 -45.54
CA SER A 5 -7.97 12.57 -44.30
C SER A 5 -8.04 11.74 -43.02
N ASP A 6 -8.57 10.52 -43.06
CA ASP A 6 -8.65 9.63 -41.88
C ASP A 6 -7.28 9.03 -41.49
N GLY A 7 -6.42 8.74 -42.48
CA GLY A 7 -5.12 8.07 -42.23
C GLY A 7 -4.09 8.94 -41.51
N ARG A 8 -4.08 10.26 -41.75
CA ARG A 8 -3.14 11.18 -41.06
C ARG A 8 -3.52 11.42 -39.61
N ILE A 9 -4.82 11.49 -39.31
CA ILE A 9 -5.29 11.69 -37.93
C ILE A 9 -4.98 10.45 -37.08
N SER A 10 -5.10 9.24 -37.65
CA SER A 10 -4.69 8.01 -36.95
C SER A 10 -3.17 7.91 -36.74
N GLU A 11 -2.36 8.25 -37.75
CA GLU A 11 -0.90 8.24 -37.65
C GLU A 11 -0.36 9.31 -36.67
N ASP A 12 -0.93 10.51 -36.67
CA ASP A 12 -0.55 11.59 -35.75
C ASP A 12 -0.94 11.25 -34.29
N ILE A 13 -2.08 10.56 -34.07
CA ILE A 13 -2.51 10.10 -32.75
C ILE A 13 -1.64 8.94 -32.24
N GLU A 14 -1.28 7.98 -33.10
CA GLU A 14 -0.33 6.90 -32.76
C GLU A 14 1.06 7.46 -32.44
N CYS A 15 1.59 8.35 -33.28
CA CYS A 15 2.90 8.97 -33.06
C CYS A 15 2.96 9.78 -31.76
N ASN A 16 1.86 10.43 -31.37
CA ASN A 16 1.76 11.19 -30.12
C ASN A 16 1.64 10.26 -28.90
N HIS A 17 0.96 9.12 -29.04
CA HIS A 17 0.92 8.07 -28.01
C HIS A 17 2.30 7.44 -27.77
N ASP A 18 3.09 7.25 -28.83
CA ASP A 18 4.46 6.73 -28.72
C ASP A 18 5.39 7.75 -28.06
N LEU A 19 5.28 9.04 -28.39
CA LEU A 19 6.07 10.09 -27.76
C LEU A 19 5.76 10.22 -26.26
N GLU A 20 4.48 10.28 -25.87
CA GLU A 20 4.06 10.36 -24.47
C GLU A 20 4.66 9.22 -23.64
N ARG A 21 4.63 8.01 -24.20
CA ARG A 21 5.19 6.82 -23.53
C ARG A 21 6.69 6.93 -23.33
N VAL A 22 7.43 7.39 -24.34
CA VAL A 22 8.88 7.64 -24.23
C VAL A 22 9.16 8.70 -23.18
N GLU A 23 8.42 9.81 -23.15
CA GLU A 23 8.61 10.86 -22.14
C GLU A 23 8.36 10.34 -20.72
N ILE A 24 7.33 9.51 -20.52
CA ILE A 24 7.07 8.86 -19.23
C ILE A 24 8.22 7.93 -18.86
N GLU A 25 8.67 7.07 -19.79
CA GLU A 25 9.78 6.15 -19.54
C GLU A 25 11.06 6.89 -19.14
N LEU A 26 11.37 8.00 -19.82
CA LEU A 26 12.48 8.89 -19.46
C LEU A 26 12.31 9.54 -18.09
N LEU A 27 11.10 10.02 -17.76
CA LEU A 27 10.80 10.57 -16.43
C LEU A 27 11.03 9.52 -15.34
N LEU A 28 10.52 8.30 -15.53
CA LEU A 28 10.67 7.21 -14.55
C LEU A 28 12.12 6.75 -14.43
N GLN A 29 12.86 6.71 -15.54
CA GLN A 29 14.28 6.41 -15.52
C GLN A 29 15.08 7.51 -14.81
N GLY A 30 14.75 8.77 -15.03
CA GLY A 30 15.33 9.92 -14.33
C GLY A 30 15.11 9.83 -12.82
N LEU A 31 13.89 9.55 -12.38
CA LEU A 31 13.56 9.32 -10.96
C LEU A 31 14.41 8.20 -10.34
N TYR A 32 14.49 7.05 -11.02
CA TYR A 32 15.28 5.93 -10.52
C TYR A 32 16.77 6.28 -10.42
N SER A 33 17.34 6.84 -11.49
CA SER A 33 18.78 7.18 -11.54
C SER A 33 19.15 8.28 -10.56
N TRP A 34 18.29 9.27 -10.35
CA TRP A 34 18.60 10.45 -9.54
C TRP A 34 18.34 10.25 -8.05
N CYS A 35 17.21 9.65 -7.68
CA CYS A 35 16.77 9.55 -6.29
C CYS A 35 16.37 8.13 -5.84
N GLY A 36 16.52 7.11 -6.70
CA GLY A 36 16.37 5.70 -6.34
C GLY A 36 14.92 5.19 -6.26
N TYR A 37 13.92 6.05 -6.49
CA TYR A 37 12.53 5.60 -6.53
C TYR A 37 12.21 4.89 -7.84
N ASP A 38 11.96 3.58 -7.77
CA ASP A 38 11.68 2.76 -8.97
C ASP A 38 10.17 2.57 -9.20
N TYR A 39 9.62 3.36 -10.12
CA TYR A 39 8.23 3.23 -10.58
C TYR A 39 8.10 2.61 -11.98
N ARG A 40 9.21 2.17 -12.58
CA ARG A 40 9.24 1.72 -14.00
C ARG A 40 8.37 0.50 -14.26
N ASN A 41 8.11 -0.30 -13.22
CA ASN A 41 7.27 -1.50 -13.29
C ASN A 41 5.86 -1.30 -12.71
N TYR A 42 5.44 -0.04 -12.50
CA TYR A 42 4.06 0.26 -12.12
C TYR A 42 3.13 0.19 -13.34
N ALA A 43 1.84 0.01 -13.10
CA ALA A 43 0.83 -0.02 -14.15
C ALA A 43 0.81 1.32 -14.90
N TYR A 44 1.08 1.26 -16.22
CA TYR A 44 1.23 2.44 -17.08
C TYR A 44 0.06 3.43 -16.95
N SER A 45 -1.17 2.93 -17.00
CA SER A 45 -2.38 3.78 -16.88
C SER A 45 -2.44 4.57 -15.57
N SER A 46 -1.96 4.00 -14.46
CA SER A 46 -1.92 4.66 -13.16
C SER A 46 -0.82 5.73 -13.10
N ILE A 47 0.37 5.41 -13.61
CA ILE A 47 1.50 6.35 -13.70
C ILE A 47 1.13 7.52 -14.61
N ARG A 48 0.69 7.24 -15.84
CA ARG A 48 0.29 8.24 -16.83
C ARG A 48 -0.66 9.28 -16.25
N ARG A 49 -1.72 8.84 -15.56
CA ARG A 49 -2.69 9.75 -14.92
C ARG A 49 -2.04 10.64 -13.87
N ARG A 50 -1.15 10.11 -13.04
CA ARG A 50 -0.48 10.85 -11.95
C ARG A 50 0.59 11.81 -12.49
N VAL A 51 1.30 11.42 -13.56
CA VAL A 51 2.22 12.29 -14.29
C VAL A 51 1.47 13.49 -14.85
N TRP A 52 0.41 13.28 -15.62
CA TRP A 52 -0.37 14.37 -16.19
C TRP A 52 -1.02 15.27 -15.14
N HIS A 53 -1.54 14.68 -14.05
CA HIS A 53 -2.00 15.45 -12.90
C HIS A 53 -0.92 16.42 -12.41
N ARG A 54 0.32 15.95 -12.25
CA ARG A 54 1.44 16.77 -11.79
C ARG A 54 1.86 17.81 -12.83
N VAL A 55 1.93 17.45 -14.12
CA VAL A 55 2.22 18.39 -15.22
C VAL A 55 1.25 19.58 -15.16
N HIS A 56 -0.06 19.30 -15.07
CA HIS A 56 -1.07 20.35 -15.00
C HIS A 56 -1.02 21.16 -13.70
N ALA A 57 -0.80 20.51 -12.55
CA ALA A 57 -0.68 21.18 -11.26
C ALA A 57 0.52 22.14 -11.21
N GLU A 58 1.60 21.81 -11.91
CA GLU A 58 2.80 22.66 -12.04
C GLU A 58 2.72 23.67 -13.19
N LYS A 59 1.60 23.67 -13.94
CA LYS A 59 1.37 24.52 -15.13
C LYS A 59 2.43 24.32 -16.22
N LEU A 60 2.86 23.09 -16.43
CA LEU A 60 3.83 22.70 -17.44
C LEU A 60 3.14 22.28 -18.74
N SER A 61 3.85 22.39 -19.86
CA SER A 61 3.35 22.06 -21.20
C SER A 61 3.70 20.64 -21.66
N SER A 62 4.69 19.98 -21.04
CA SER A 62 5.13 18.63 -21.42
C SER A 62 5.61 17.81 -20.22
N ILE A 63 5.70 16.49 -20.41
CA ILE A 63 6.25 15.55 -19.43
C ILE A 63 7.77 15.73 -19.29
N THR A 64 8.46 16.03 -20.39
CA THR A 64 9.88 16.42 -20.37
C THR A 64 10.13 17.68 -19.55
N GLY A 65 9.25 18.69 -19.60
CA GLY A 65 9.32 19.86 -18.73
C GLY A 65 9.11 19.52 -17.25
N LEU A 66 8.32 18.49 -16.95
CA LEU A 66 8.22 17.96 -15.58
C LEU A 66 9.53 17.29 -15.15
N LEU A 67 10.18 16.51 -16.03
CA LEU A 67 11.49 15.91 -15.77
C LEU A 67 12.53 16.98 -15.42
N GLU A 68 12.66 18.04 -16.24
CA GLU A 68 13.56 19.17 -15.96
C GLU A 68 13.26 19.76 -14.57
N LYS A 69 11.99 20.05 -14.29
CA LYS A 69 11.59 20.68 -13.03
C LYS A 69 11.92 19.82 -11.82
N ILE A 70 11.65 18.51 -11.84
CA ILE A 70 11.93 17.66 -10.68
C ILE A 70 13.43 17.51 -10.41
N LEU A 71 14.29 17.60 -11.43
CA LEU A 71 15.74 17.52 -11.27
C LEU A 71 16.33 18.76 -10.57
N HIS A 72 15.64 19.90 -10.63
CA HIS A 72 16.12 21.18 -10.11
C HIS A 72 15.27 21.76 -8.96
N ASP A 73 14.04 21.26 -8.75
CA ASP A 73 13.14 21.64 -7.65
C ASP A 73 12.78 20.41 -6.82
N SER A 74 13.45 20.27 -5.67
CA SER A 74 13.20 19.19 -4.71
C SER A 74 11.78 19.21 -4.14
N THR A 75 11.11 20.36 -4.12
CA THR A 75 9.72 20.47 -3.68
C THR A 75 8.79 19.90 -4.75
N CYS A 76 9.06 20.15 -6.03
CA CYS A 76 8.33 19.52 -7.13
C CYS A 76 8.51 17.99 -7.13
N LEU A 77 9.74 17.51 -6.91
CA LEU A 77 10.00 16.08 -6.72
C LEU A 77 9.13 15.52 -5.59
N GLN A 78 9.16 16.11 -4.40
CA GLN A 78 8.40 15.61 -3.25
C GLN A 78 6.89 15.53 -3.56
N ARG A 79 6.35 16.53 -4.27
CA ARG A 79 4.96 16.51 -4.71
C ARG A 79 4.68 15.41 -5.74
N LEU A 80 5.58 15.15 -6.68
CA LEU A 80 5.44 14.04 -7.64
C LEU A 80 5.52 12.66 -6.94
N ILE A 81 6.48 12.47 -6.03
CA ILE A 81 6.59 11.23 -5.22
C ILE A 81 5.32 11.03 -4.38
N THR A 82 4.79 12.10 -3.81
CA THR A 82 3.51 12.06 -3.10
C THR A 82 2.38 11.68 -4.07
N ASP A 83 2.31 12.27 -5.25
CA ASP A 83 1.32 11.91 -6.27
C ASP A 83 1.45 10.47 -6.75
N PHE A 84 2.62 9.84 -6.69
CA PHE A 84 2.83 8.43 -7.00
C PHE A 84 2.51 7.50 -5.83
N SER A 85 2.56 8.02 -4.61
CA SER A 85 2.31 7.27 -3.40
C SER A 85 0.84 6.86 -3.24
N ILE A 86 0.62 5.84 -2.43
CA ILE A 86 -0.69 5.30 -2.08
C ILE A 86 -1.18 6.11 -0.88
N ASN A 87 -1.88 7.22 -1.13
CA ASN A 87 -2.16 8.21 -0.08
C ASN A 87 -3.53 8.05 0.60
N VAL A 88 -4.39 7.15 0.13
CA VAL A 88 -5.73 6.98 0.71
C VAL A 88 -5.82 5.60 1.35
N THR A 89 -5.63 5.61 2.67
CA THR A 89 -5.91 4.48 3.54
C THR A 89 -6.84 4.95 4.65
N GLU A 90 -7.54 4.01 5.27
CA GLU A 90 -8.57 4.29 6.26
C GLU A 90 -8.43 3.30 7.40
N MET A 91 -8.79 3.73 8.61
CA MET A 91 -8.81 2.80 9.73
C MET A 91 -9.96 1.82 9.52
N PHE A 92 -9.66 0.54 9.75
CA PHE A 92 -10.55 -0.58 9.54
C PHE A 92 -11.12 -0.62 8.11
N ARG A 93 -10.32 -0.23 7.10
CA ARG A 93 -10.72 -0.29 5.69
C ARG A 93 -11.17 -1.70 5.30
N ASP A 94 -12.32 -1.78 4.64
CA ASP A 94 -13.05 -3.01 4.35
C ASP A 94 -13.32 -3.78 5.66
N PRO A 95 -14.25 -3.31 6.50
CA PRO A 95 -14.42 -3.81 7.88
C PRO A 95 -14.61 -5.33 7.99
N LEU A 96 -15.25 -5.94 7.00
CA LEU A 96 -15.43 -7.38 6.92
C LEU A 96 -14.10 -8.14 6.86
N PHE A 97 -13.05 -7.57 6.29
CA PHE A 97 -11.71 -8.15 6.32
C PHE A 97 -11.23 -8.31 7.76
N PHE A 98 -11.32 -7.25 8.56
CA PHE A 98 -10.90 -7.24 9.97
C PHE A 98 -11.78 -8.14 10.85
N LEU A 99 -13.09 -8.17 10.59
CA LEU A 99 -14.00 -9.09 11.26
C LEU A 99 -13.59 -10.54 11.00
N ASN A 100 -13.33 -10.90 9.75
CA ASN A 100 -12.91 -12.25 9.38
C ASN A 100 -11.50 -12.59 9.87
N PHE A 101 -10.60 -11.60 9.92
CA PHE A 101 -9.30 -11.77 10.56
C PHE A 101 -9.48 -12.11 12.05
N ARG A 102 -10.36 -11.40 12.76
CA ARG A 102 -10.69 -11.68 14.16
C ARG A 102 -11.28 -13.08 14.34
N GLU A 103 -12.17 -13.51 13.47
CA GLU A 103 -12.86 -14.80 13.63
C GLU A 103 -12.03 -16.00 13.20
N LYS A 104 -11.20 -15.85 12.15
CA LYS A 104 -10.52 -16.98 11.50
C LYS A 104 -9.02 -17.01 11.76
N VAL A 105 -8.36 -15.85 11.84
CA VAL A 105 -6.90 -15.76 11.94
C VAL A 105 -6.45 -15.67 13.40
N VAL A 106 -7.10 -14.83 14.22
CA VAL A 106 -6.75 -14.66 15.64
C VAL A 106 -6.71 -15.98 16.42
N PRO A 107 -7.65 -16.94 16.25
CA PRO A 107 -7.56 -18.24 16.92
C PRO A 107 -6.27 -19.01 16.59
N LEU A 108 -5.81 -18.95 15.33
CA LEU A 108 -4.55 -19.56 14.91
C LEU A 108 -3.36 -18.86 15.57
N LEU A 109 -3.37 -17.52 15.60
CA LEU A 109 -2.32 -16.72 16.20
C LEU A 109 -2.16 -16.95 17.72
N ARG A 110 -3.25 -17.32 18.42
CA ARG A 110 -3.19 -17.64 19.86
C ARG A 110 -2.20 -18.76 20.17
N THR A 111 -2.02 -19.71 19.25
CA THR A 111 -1.14 -20.88 19.42
C THR A 111 0.35 -20.54 19.43
N TYR A 112 0.75 -19.40 18.86
CA TYR A 112 2.15 -19.00 18.80
C TYR A 112 2.61 -18.29 20.08
N PRO A 113 3.84 -18.54 20.56
CA PRO A 113 4.40 -17.84 21.72
C PRO A 113 4.74 -16.38 21.42
N SER A 114 5.04 -16.07 20.15
CA SER A 114 5.23 -14.70 19.65
C SER A 114 4.70 -14.57 18.23
N ILE A 115 4.18 -13.41 17.88
CA ILE A 115 3.53 -13.15 16.60
C ILE A 115 4.31 -12.05 15.86
N ARG A 116 4.48 -12.21 14.55
CA ARG A 116 5.09 -11.22 13.66
C ARG A 116 4.16 -10.97 12.50
N ILE A 117 3.70 -9.73 12.38
CA ILE A 117 2.80 -9.26 11.32
C ILE A 117 3.53 -8.23 10.48
N TRP A 118 3.47 -8.34 9.17
CA TRP A 118 4.01 -7.35 8.25
C TRP A 118 2.89 -6.66 7.47
N HIS A 119 2.75 -5.34 7.62
CA HIS A 119 1.98 -4.50 6.70
C HIS A 119 2.92 -3.95 5.62
N ALA A 120 2.84 -4.52 4.42
CA ALA A 120 3.60 -4.16 3.24
C ALA A 120 2.85 -3.08 2.44
N GLY A 121 3.41 -1.86 2.39
CA GLY A 121 2.76 -0.68 1.81
C GLY A 121 1.80 -0.03 2.81
N SER A 122 2.29 0.29 4.01
CA SER A 122 1.47 0.77 5.13
C SER A 122 0.91 2.19 4.97
N ALA A 123 1.36 2.94 3.95
CA ALA A 123 0.97 4.33 3.73
C ALA A 123 1.13 5.18 5.01
N THR A 124 0.10 5.96 5.36
CA THR A 124 0.07 6.82 6.54
C THR A 124 -0.23 6.10 7.86
N GLY A 125 -0.35 4.76 7.85
CA GLY A 125 -0.36 3.93 9.05
C GLY A 125 -1.74 3.51 9.58
N GLU A 126 -2.84 3.97 8.99
CA GLU A 126 -4.20 3.70 9.46
C GLU A 126 -4.51 2.21 9.65
N GLU A 127 -4.12 1.37 8.67
CA GLU A 127 -4.31 -0.08 8.75
C GLU A 127 -3.49 -0.72 9.87
N VAL A 128 -2.29 -0.18 10.12
CA VAL A 128 -1.36 -0.64 11.16
C VAL A 128 -1.94 -0.38 12.55
N TYR A 129 -2.51 0.82 12.77
CA TYR A 129 -3.22 1.15 14.00
C TYR A 129 -4.48 0.31 14.19
N SER A 130 -5.21 0.03 13.11
CA SER A 130 -6.39 -0.85 13.14
C SER A 130 -6.02 -2.24 13.62
N MET A 131 -4.90 -2.78 13.10
CA MET A 131 -4.36 -4.07 13.54
C MET A 131 -3.89 -4.03 14.99
N ALA A 132 -3.19 -2.96 15.41
CA ALA A 132 -2.75 -2.81 16.80
C ALA A 132 -3.93 -2.82 17.79
N ILE A 133 -5.01 -2.09 17.47
CA ILE A 133 -6.25 -2.08 18.27
C ILE A 133 -6.89 -3.47 18.29
N LEU A 134 -7.04 -4.11 17.12
CA LEU A 134 -7.60 -5.46 17.04
C LEU A 134 -6.82 -6.45 17.92
N LEU A 135 -5.48 -6.47 17.81
CA LEU A 135 -4.66 -7.37 18.61
C LEU A 135 -4.73 -7.04 20.11
N HIS A 136 -4.90 -5.76 20.47
CA HIS A 136 -5.06 -5.34 21.86
C HIS A 136 -6.36 -5.90 22.44
N GLU A 137 -7.48 -5.72 21.74
CA GLU A 137 -8.79 -6.26 22.12
C GLU A 137 -8.87 -7.79 22.16
N GLU A 138 -7.98 -8.46 21.41
CA GLU A 138 -7.86 -9.91 21.40
C GLU A 138 -6.87 -10.45 22.44
N GLY A 139 -6.19 -9.58 23.20
CA GLY A 139 -5.17 -9.97 24.18
C GLY A 139 -3.90 -10.56 23.54
N LEU A 140 -3.64 -10.24 22.27
CA LEU A 140 -2.46 -10.71 21.52
C LEU A 140 -1.37 -9.65 21.36
N TYR A 141 -1.69 -8.38 21.62
CA TYR A 141 -0.79 -7.26 21.31
C TYR A 141 0.57 -7.36 22.00
N GLU A 142 0.62 -7.71 23.29
CA GLU A 142 1.89 -7.77 24.06
C GLU A 142 2.87 -8.82 23.53
N LYS A 143 2.40 -9.89 22.89
CA LYS A 143 3.25 -10.92 22.27
C LYS A 143 3.41 -10.75 20.76
N SER A 144 2.92 -9.65 20.19
CA SER A 144 2.97 -9.36 18.76
C SER A 144 4.01 -8.27 18.45
N LYS A 145 4.67 -8.37 17.30
CA LYS A 145 5.41 -7.29 16.66
C LYS A 145 4.82 -7.00 15.28
N ILE A 146 4.50 -5.75 15.02
CA ILE A 146 3.95 -5.30 13.74
C ILE A 146 5.06 -4.54 13.00
N TYR A 147 5.40 -4.99 11.80
CA TYR A 147 6.33 -4.34 10.91
C TYR A 147 5.51 -3.58 9.87
N ALA A 148 5.63 -2.26 9.84
CA ALA A 148 4.92 -1.40 8.92
C ALA A 148 5.93 -0.77 7.96
N THR A 149 5.82 -1.11 6.68
CA THR A 149 6.80 -0.67 5.69
C THR A 149 6.17 0.05 4.52
N ASP A 150 6.87 1.05 4.00
CA ASP A 150 6.48 1.79 2.81
C ASP A 150 7.73 2.28 2.08
N ILE A 151 7.61 2.53 0.77
CA ILE A 151 8.70 3.11 -0.02
C ILE A 151 8.86 4.60 0.29
N ASN A 152 7.80 5.29 0.72
CA ASN A 152 7.80 6.73 0.94
C ASN A 152 8.15 7.10 2.40
N ALA A 153 9.34 7.71 2.54
CA ALA A 153 9.83 8.45 3.72
C ALA A 153 8.77 9.21 4.53
N HIS A 154 7.99 9.99 3.79
CA HIS A 154 7.08 11.00 4.31
C HIS A 154 5.83 10.39 4.95
N VAL A 155 5.20 9.40 4.31
CA VAL A 155 4.01 8.75 4.85
C VAL A 155 4.34 7.95 6.12
N LEU A 156 5.53 7.34 6.17
CA LEU A 156 6.03 6.68 7.38
C LEU A 156 6.24 7.66 8.54
N LYS A 157 6.62 8.91 8.27
CA LYS A 157 6.72 9.95 9.30
C LYS A 157 5.35 10.27 9.88
N THR A 158 4.32 10.40 9.03
CA THR A 158 2.93 10.56 9.46
C THR A 158 2.46 9.38 10.31
N ALA A 159 2.73 8.15 9.86
CA ALA A 159 2.40 6.92 10.58
C ALA A 159 3.06 6.85 11.97
N LYS A 160 4.35 7.21 12.06
CA LYS A 160 5.10 7.28 13.33
C LYS A 160 4.51 8.31 14.31
N ASN A 161 4.04 9.45 13.79
CA ASN A 161 3.42 10.48 14.61
C ASN A 161 2.07 10.00 15.17
N GLY A 162 1.28 9.29 14.37
CA GLY A 162 -0.02 8.75 14.77
C GLY A 162 -1.07 9.84 14.99
N VAL A 163 -0.97 10.94 14.23
CA VAL A 163 -1.89 12.08 14.27
C VAL A 163 -2.68 12.09 12.96
N TYR A 164 -4.00 12.10 13.05
CA TYR A 164 -4.91 12.01 11.91
C TYR A 164 -6.00 13.10 11.97
N PRO A 165 -6.56 13.53 10.83
CA PRO A 165 -7.63 14.52 10.81
C PRO A 165 -8.88 14.04 11.56
N ILE A 166 -9.49 14.93 12.34
CA ILE A 166 -10.68 14.62 13.16
C ILE A 166 -11.89 14.29 12.29
N GLU A 167 -11.97 14.87 11.10
CA GLU A 167 -13.04 14.71 10.13
C GLU A 167 -13.17 13.24 9.67
N GLN A 168 -12.07 12.50 9.67
CA GLN A 168 -12.06 11.08 9.29
C GLN A 168 -12.58 10.16 10.39
N MET A 169 -12.59 10.60 11.66
CA MET A 169 -12.94 9.74 12.80
C MET A 169 -14.37 9.21 12.73
N LYS A 170 -15.31 9.99 12.20
CA LYS A 170 -16.70 9.52 12.02
C LYS A 170 -16.73 8.25 11.16
N LYS A 171 -16.01 8.26 10.04
CA LYS A 171 -15.91 7.10 9.14
C LYS A 171 -15.17 5.95 9.82
N TYR A 172 -14.07 6.25 10.49
CA TYR A 172 -13.26 5.24 11.17
C TYR A 172 -14.01 4.54 12.30
N THR A 173 -14.83 5.26 13.07
CA THR A 173 -15.72 4.68 14.08
C THR A 173 -16.73 3.73 13.45
N THR A 174 -17.37 4.11 12.34
CA THR A 174 -18.29 3.22 11.62
C THR A 174 -17.58 1.95 11.14
N ASN A 175 -16.40 2.10 10.54
CA ASN A 175 -15.59 0.97 10.09
C ASN A 175 -15.19 0.06 11.25
N TYR A 176 -14.72 0.63 12.36
CA TYR A 176 -14.32 -0.09 13.58
C TYR A 176 -15.47 -0.93 14.16
N VAL A 177 -16.67 -0.34 14.24
CA VAL A 177 -17.87 -1.06 14.72
C VAL A 177 -18.21 -2.23 13.80
N GLN A 178 -18.23 -1.99 12.48
CA GLN A 178 -18.49 -3.06 11.50
C GLN A 178 -17.40 -4.13 11.47
N ALA A 179 -16.17 -3.77 11.86
CA ALA A 179 -15.06 -4.69 11.99
C ALA A 179 -15.16 -5.56 13.25
N GLY A 180 -16.15 -5.36 14.13
CA GLY A 180 -16.37 -6.12 15.36
C GLY A 180 -15.64 -5.57 16.59
N GLY A 181 -15.36 -4.26 16.62
CA GLY A 181 -14.75 -3.58 17.76
C GLY A 181 -15.42 -3.89 19.11
N LYS A 182 -14.63 -4.04 20.17
CA LYS A 182 -15.11 -4.48 21.50
C LYS A 182 -15.24 -3.37 22.56
N SER A 183 -14.90 -2.13 22.22
CA SER A 183 -14.92 -0.97 23.12
C SER A 183 -15.37 0.27 22.35
N ALA A 184 -15.29 1.47 22.93
CA ALA A 184 -15.51 2.67 22.15
C ALA A 184 -14.24 2.98 21.35
N PHE A 185 -14.38 3.35 20.07
CA PHE A 185 -13.21 3.70 19.25
C PHE A 185 -12.42 4.89 19.83
N SER A 186 -13.12 5.79 20.53
CA SER A 186 -12.55 6.92 21.27
C SER A 186 -11.63 6.53 22.42
N ASP A 187 -11.70 5.29 22.92
CA ASP A 187 -10.85 4.80 24.01
C ASP A 187 -9.37 4.65 23.57
N TYR A 188 -9.11 4.72 22.26
CA TYR A 188 -7.80 4.50 21.65
C TYR A 188 -7.06 5.78 21.26
N TYR A 189 -7.70 6.95 21.41
CA TYR A 189 -7.13 8.21 20.97
C TYR A 189 -7.54 9.39 21.83
N SER A 190 -6.83 10.50 21.68
CA SER A 190 -7.19 11.80 22.26
C SER A 190 -7.33 12.87 21.19
N VAL A 191 -8.29 13.78 21.38
CA VAL A 191 -8.42 14.97 20.53
C VAL A 191 -7.35 15.99 20.93
N THR A 192 -6.71 16.60 19.94
CA THR A 192 -5.65 17.59 20.07
C THR A 192 -5.93 18.76 19.13
N ASN A 193 -5.17 19.86 19.27
CA ASN A 193 -5.30 21.02 18.37
C ASN A 193 -4.98 20.69 16.89
N SER A 194 -4.22 19.62 16.64
CA SER A 194 -3.80 19.18 15.31
C SER A 194 -4.63 18.01 14.75
N GLY A 195 -5.79 17.70 15.34
CA GLY A 195 -6.60 16.52 15.01
C GLY A 195 -6.60 15.48 16.12
N VAL A 196 -6.64 14.20 15.76
CA VAL A 196 -6.70 13.08 16.69
C VAL A 196 -5.36 12.38 16.79
N LYS A 197 -4.89 12.13 18.03
CA LYS A 197 -3.65 11.42 18.31
C LYS A 197 -3.92 10.09 18.99
N PHE A 198 -3.50 8.99 18.37
CA PHE A 198 -3.61 7.67 18.97
C PHE A 198 -2.68 7.50 20.16
N HIS A 199 -3.15 6.77 21.17
CA HIS A 199 -2.40 6.55 22.39
C HIS A 199 -1.06 5.83 22.13
N SER A 200 -0.03 6.20 22.89
CA SER A 200 1.34 5.72 22.68
C SER A 200 1.48 4.22 22.88
N PHE A 201 0.64 3.58 23.70
CA PHE A 201 0.70 2.13 23.91
C PHE A 201 0.48 1.34 22.60
N LEU A 202 -0.36 1.85 21.69
CA LEU A 202 -0.59 1.26 20.37
C LEU A 202 0.61 1.34 19.43
N LYS A 203 1.63 2.12 19.76
CA LYS A 203 2.89 2.20 19.01
C LYS A 203 4.00 1.31 19.54
N LYS A 204 3.89 0.86 20.80
CA LYS A 204 4.94 0.13 21.53
C LYS A 204 5.52 -1.04 20.71
N ASN A 205 4.67 -1.75 20.00
CA ASN A 205 5.04 -2.97 19.27
C ASN A 205 5.08 -2.79 17.75
N ILE A 206 5.10 -1.55 17.26
CA ILE A 206 5.18 -1.23 15.83
C ILE A 206 6.59 -0.81 15.46
N VAL A 207 7.15 -1.45 14.43
CA VAL A 207 8.41 -1.09 13.78
C VAL A 207 8.10 -0.48 12.41
N PHE A 208 8.37 0.81 12.26
CA PHE A 208 8.22 1.52 10.99
C PHE A 208 9.57 1.60 10.26
N ALA A 209 9.65 1.01 9.08
CA ALA A 209 10.87 0.98 8.27
C ALA A 209 10.58 1.32 6.81
N GLN A 210 11.50 1.99 6.14
CA GLN A 210 11.43 2.14 4.69
C GLN A 210 11.77 0.79 4.06
N HIS A 211 10.96 0.36 3.09
CA HIS A 211 11.19 -0.89 2.36
C HIS A 211 10.61 -0.77 0.96
N ASN A 212 11.37 -1.22 -0.02
CA ASN A 212 10.92 -1.33 -1.39
C ASN A 212 10.61 -2.80 -1.71
N LEU A 213 9.32 -3.12 -1.85
CA LEU A 213 8.84 -4.46 -2.22
C LEU A 213 9.43 -5.00 -3.54
N VAL A 214 9.97 -4.12 -4.40
CA VAL A 214 10.55 -4.47 -5.70
C VAL A 214 11.99 -4.96 -5.58
N THR A 215 12.79 -4.30 -4.73
CA THR A 215 14.26 -4.44 -4.72
C THR A 215 14.78 -5.11 -3.47
N ASP A 216 14.04 -5.02 -2.37
CA ASP A 216 14.53 -5.41 -1.07
C ASP A 216 14.05 -6.82 -0.72
N ARG A 217 14.96 -7.64 -0.21
CA ARG A 217 14.64 -9.00 0.27
C ARG A 217 13.88 -8.96 1.59
N SER A 218 13.36 -10.13 1.97
CA SER A 218 12.78 -10.31 3.30
C SER A 218 13.83 -10.13 4.40
N PHE A 219 13.39 -9.54 5.51
CA PHE A 219 14.24 -9.37 6.69
C PHE A 219 13.96 -10.39 7.80
N ASN A 220 12.82 -11.10 7.75
CA ASN A 220 12.36 -11.99 8.81
C ASN A 220 11.34 -13.02 8.28
N GLU A 221 11.09 -14.06 9.08
CA GLU A 221 9.95 -14.96 8.88
C GLU A 221 8.70 -14.42 9.60
N PHE A 222 7.57 -14.29 8.91
CA PHE A 222 6.33 -13.69 9.41
C PHE A 222 5.20 -14.71 9.55
N HIS A 223 4.34 -14.49 10.55
CA HIS A 223 3.13 -15.28 10.74
C HIS A 223 1.97 -14.72 9.91
N VAL A 224 1.97 -13.41 9.68
CA VAL A 224 0.98 -12.72 8.86
C VAL A 224 1.69 -11.69 7.99
N ILE A 225 1.33 -11.64 6.70
CA ILE A 225 1.66 -10.54 5.80
C ILE A 225 0.36 -9.97 5.25
N LEU A 226 0.21 -8.65 5.35
CA LEU A 226 -0.89 -7.88 4.79
C LEU A 226 -0.34 -6.93 3.73
N CYS A 227 -0.83 -7.05 2.51
CA CYS A 227 -0.50 -6.14 1.40
C CYS A 227 -1.79 -5.81 0.67
N ARG A 228 -2.48 -4.77 1.15
CA ARG A 228 -3.85 -4.45 0.72
C ARG A 228 -3.86 -3.15 -0.07
N ASN A 229 -4.45 -3.19 -1.25
CA ASN A 229 -4.58 -2.07 -2.18
C ASN A 229 -3.23 -1.49 -2.66
N VAL A 230 -2.21 -2.34 -2.80
CA VAL A 230 -0.86 -1.97 -3.26
C VAL A 230 -0.54 -2.61 -4.60
N LEU A 231 -0.83 -3.89 -4.76
CA LEU A 231 -0.52 -4.68 -5.95
C LEU A 231 -1.28 -4.20 -7.18
N ILE A 232 -2.43 -3.55 -7.00
CA ILE A 232 -3.19 -2.91 -8.10
C ILE A 232 -2.41 -1.82 -8.85
N TYR A 233 -1.31 -1.32 -8.26
CA TYR A 233 -0.43 -0.34 -8.89
C TYR A 233 0.72 -0.96 -9.68
N PHE A 234 0.90 -2.28 -9.60
CA PHE A 234 2.03 -2.99 -10.20
C PHE A 234 1.64 -3.66 -11.51
N ASN A 235 2.61 -3.79 -12.43
CA ASN A 235 2.46 -4.66 -13.59
C ASN A 235 2.55 -6.15 -13.16
N LYS A 236 2.21 -7.07 -14.08
CA LYS A 236 2.20 -8.53 -13.78
C LYS A 236 3.56 -9.06 -13.31
N GLN A 237 4.65 -8.58 -13.92
CA GLN A 237 6.00 -9.03 -13.57
C GLN A 237 6.37 -8.63 -12.14
N LEU A 238 6.03 -7.40 -11.73
CA LEU A 238 6.28 -6.93 -10.39
C LEU A 238 5.37 -7.60 -9.37
N GLN A 239 4.08 -7.79 -9.69
CA GLN A 239 3.18 -8.58 -8.83
C GLN A 239 3.78 -9.96 -8.53
N LYS A 240 4.27 -10.67 -9.56
CA LYS A 240 4.92 -11.98 -9.39
C LYS A 240 6.09 -11.93 -8.39
N LYS A 241 7.02 -10.99 -8.56
CA LYS A 241 8.17 -10.82 -7.65
C LYS A 241 7.73 -10.56 -6.21
N VAL A 242 6.73 -9.70 -6.02
CA VAL A 242 6.22 -9.36 -4.68
C VAL A 242 5.53 -10.58 -4.03
N HIS A 243 4.81 -11.36 -4.81
CA HIS A 243 4.21 -12.61 -4.34
C HIS A 243 5.25 -13.67 -3.95
N GLU A 244 6.34 -13.81 -4.73
CA GLU A 244 7.47 -14.67 -4.38
C GLU A 244 8.12 -14.23 -3.06
N LEU A 245 8.37 -12.92 -2.91
CA LEU A 245 8.88 -12.34 -1.67
C LEU A 245 7.97 -12.66 -0.47
N PHE A 246 6.66 -12.51 -0.60
CA PHE A 246 5.72 -12.84 0.48
C PHE A 246 5.72 -14.32 0.81
N TYR A 247 5.80 -15.19 -0.19
CA TYR A 247 5.87 -16.62 0.01
C TYR A 247 7.13 -17.04 0.76
N GLU A 248 8.30 -16.51 0.39
CA GLU A 248 9.57 -16.74 1.08
C GLU A 248 9.57 -16.18 2.51
N SER A 249 8.84 -15.08 2.72
CA SER A 249 8.76 -14.38 4.02
C SER A 249 7.76 -15.00 5.00
N LEU A 250 6.79 -15.78 4.53
CA LEU A 250 5.78 -16.41 5.39
C LEU A 250 6.31 -17.73 5.98
N CYS A 251 6.10 -17.91 7.29
CA CYS A 251 6.25 -19.23 7.90
C CYS A 251 5.24 -20.21 7.28
N VAL A 252 5.51 -21.51 7.40
CA VAL A 252 4.52 -22.54 7.06
C VAL A 252 3.27 -22.30 7.92
N PHE A 253 2.08 -22.41 7.31
CA PHE A 253 0.78 -22.07 7.90
C PHE A 253 0.56 -20.59 8.24
N GLY A 254 1.48 -19.71 7.83
CA GLY A 254 1.32 -18.26 7.90
C GLY A 254 0.21 -17.76 6.97
N ILE A 255 -0.28 -16.55 7.24
CA ILE A 255 -1.45 -15.96 6.58
C ILE A 255 -1.02 -14.80 5.68
N LEU A 256 -1.47 -14.80 4.44
CA LEU A 256 -1.41 -13.68 3.51
C LEU A 256 -2.79 -13.03 3.41
N GLY A 257 -2.89 -11.73 3.65
CA GLY A 257 -4.10 -10.94 3.42
C GLY A 257 -3.90 -9.91 2.31
N LEU A 258 -4.77 -9.91 1.31
CA LEU A 258 -4.77 -8.96 0.20
C LEU A 258 -6.03 -8.08 0.20
N GLY A 259 -6.05 -7.04 -0.62
CA GLY A 259 -7.23 -6.21 -0.85
C GLY A 259 -8.20 -6.84 -1.85
N ASP A 260 -9.45 -6.37 -1.86
CA ASP A 260 -10.56 -7.00 -2.61
C ASP A 260 -10.35 -7.11 -4.12
N LYS A 261 -9.55 -6.19 -4.69
CA LYS A 261 -9.21 -6.15 -6.12
C LYS A 261 -7.92 -6.90 -6.47
N GLU A 262 -7.35 -7.64 -5.51
CA GLU A 262 -6.06 -8.31 -5.61
C GLU A 262 -6.24 -9.82 -5.44
N THR A 263 -5.36 -10.60 -6.08
CA THR A 263 -5.48 -12.05 -6.06
C THR A 263 -4.14 -12.74 -6.27
N ILE A 264 -4.01 -13.93 -5.70
CA ILE A 264 -2.87 -14.82 -5.89
C ILE A 264 -2.93 -15.64 -7.18
N HIS A 265 -4.10 -15.74 -7.84
CA HIS A 265 -4.36 -16.72 -8.91
C HIS A 265 -3.54 -16.55 -10.19
N TYR A 266 -2.87 -15.41 -10.39
CA TYR A 266 -2.07 -15.16 -11.57
C TYR A 266 -0.60 -15.61 -11.43
N ASN A 267 -0.24 -16.27 -10.33
CA ASN A 267 1.13 -16.63 -10.01
C ASN A 267 1.32 -18.14 -9.83
N ASP A 268 2.51 -18.63 -10.18
CA ASP A 268 2.93 -20.04 -10.05
C ASP A 268 2.92 -20.57 -8.60
N ILE A 269 2.65 -19.71 -7.62
CA ILE A 269 2.58 -20.04 -6.20
C ILE A 269 1.15 -20.20 -5.67
N ALA A 270 0.12 -19.96 -6.50
CA ALA A 270 -1.27 -19.99 -6.04
C ALA A 270 -1.64 -21.33 -5.37
N ASP A 271 -1.19 -22.45 -5.94
CA ASP A 271 -1.45 -23.81 -5.43
C ASP A 271 -0.72 -24.13 -4.11
N LYS A 272 0.14 -23.21 -3.64
CA LYS A 272 0.82 -23.31 -2.34
C LYS A 272 0.05 -22.61 -1.22
N TYR A 273 -1.11 -22.03 -1.54
CA TYR A 273 -2.00 -21.38 -0.60
C TYR A 273 -3.38 -22.08 -0.57
N GLU A 274 -3.96 -22.14 0.62
CA GLU A 274 -5.36 -22.49 0.84
C GLU A 274 -6.16 -21.22 1.12
N ASP A 275 -7.31 -21.05 0.47
CA ASP A 275 -8.20 -19.92 0.72
C ASP A 275 -9.03 -20.17 1.99
N ILE A 276 -8.88 -19.30 2.99
CA ILE A 276 -9.55 -19.42 4.28
C ILE A 276 -10.98 -18.87 4.22
N ASN A 277 -11.29 -17.98 3.26
CA ASN A 277 -12.53 -17.21 3.31
C ASN A 277 -13.13 -16.76 1.97
N GLY A 278 -12.50 -17.01 0.82
CA GLY A 278 -12.98 -16.70 -0.53
C GLY A 278 -13.12 -15.21 -0.83
N LYS A 279 -14.09 -14.58 -0.16
CA LYS A 279 -14.52 -13.20 -0.34
C LYS A 279 -13.55 -12.19 0.26
N GLN A 280 -12.88 -12.51 1.36
CA GLN A 280 -12.02 -11.56 2.11
C GLN A 280 -10.52 -11.73 1.85
N LYS A 281 -10.13 -12.47 0.80
CA LYS A 281 -8.74 -12.55 0.31
C LYS A 281 -7.69 -12.88 1.40
N LEU A 282 -8.07 -13.79 2.30
CA LEU A 282 -7.20 -14.36 3.33
C LEU A 282 -6.75 -15.76 2.91
N TYR A 283 -5.45 -15.95 2.78
CA TYR A 283 -4.83 -17.17 2.25
C TYR A 283 -3.85 -17.75 3.27
N LYS A 284 -3.87 -19.05 3.47
CA LYS A 284 -2.95 -19.78 4.35
C LYS A 284 -1.87 -20.46 3.53
N LYS A 285 -0.60 -20.25 3.85
CA LYS A 285 0.51 -20.99 3.23
C LYS A 285 0.46 -22.46 3.67
N ILE A 286 0.36 -23.39 2.72
CA ILE A 286 0.27 -24.84 3.01
C ILE A 286 1.50 -25.64 2.59
N ARG A 287 2.40 -25.04 1.81
CA ARG A 287 3.64 -25.65 1.33
C ARG A 287 4.80 -24.68 1.44
#